data_AF-A0A847S5H0-F1
#
_entry.id   AF-A0A847S5H0-F1
#
_cell.length_a   1.000
_cell.length_b   1.000
_cell.length_c   1.000
_cell.angle_alpha   90.00
_cell.angle_beta   90.00
_cell.angle_gamma   90.00
#
_symmetry.space_group_name_H-M   'P 1'
#
loop_
_entity.id
_entity.type
_entity.pdbx_description
1 polymer ?
#
loop_
_entity_poly.entity_id
_entity_poly.type
_entity_poly.pdbx_seq_one_letter_code
_entity_poly.pdbx_strand_id
1 'polypeptide(L)'
;MSDVHLQQFADGMLLSLLRENNSEAFNVIYARYRERLYGYLVKVIKDTAEAEDILQEVFVSLWKRRSDLHHIESLYTYLFSCVRYGGFRYMRNEARKHHFRASWRLLFGEEDDLFEQQLAADELSRILNREVDKLPLKMRQVFILSRKEELSHREISHKLNISDKTVKKQINNALKYLHLKLNA
;
A
#
# COMPACT_ATOMS: atom_id res chain seq x y z
N MET A 1 -29.36 27.47 3.77
CA MET A 1 -29.52 27.53 5.25
C MET A 1 -29.45 26.12 5.87
N SER A 2 -28.65 25.18 5.34
CA SER A 2 -28.65 23.76 5.75
C SER A 2 -27.36 23.27 6.43
N ASP A 3 -26.19 23.86 6.17
CA ASP A 3 -24.90 23.26 6.58
C ASP A 3 -24.55 23.42 8.07
N VAL A 4 -25.00 24.49 8.71
CA VAL A 4 -24.61 24.81 10.10
C VAL A 4 -25.18 23.81 11.12
N HIS A 5 -26.33 23.19 10.82
CA HIS A 5 -27.02 22.31 11.76
C HIS A 5 -26.40 20.91 11.82
N LEU A 6 -25.85 20.41 10.71
CA LEU A 6 -25.28 19.06 10.62
C LEU A 6 -23.97 18.92 11.41
N GLN A 7 -23.18 20.01 11.55
CA GLN A 7 -21.91 19.95 12.28
C GLN A 7 -22.06 19.56 13.76
N GLN A 8 -23.23 19.83 14.36
CA GLN A 8 -23.54 19.51 15.76
C GLN A 8 -24.12 18.09 15.95
N PHE A 9 -24.40 17.37 14.86
CA PHE A 9 -25.02 16.05 14.96
C PHE A 9 -24.06 15.03 15.56
N ALA A 10 -24.59 14.22 16.48
CA ALA A 10 -23.90 13.04 16.97
C ALA A 10 -23.62 12.07 15.82
N ASP A 11 -22.54 11.29 15.95
CA ASP A 11 -22.09 10.35 14.91
C ASP A 11 -23.18 9.38 14.46
N GLY A 12 -24.01 8.90 15.39
CA GLY A 12 -25.12 8.00 15.05
C GLY A 12 -26.12 8.63 14.07
N MET A 13 -26.43 9.92 14.24
CA MET A 13 -27.31 10.64 13.31
C MET A 13 -26.65 10.88 11.96
N LEU A 14 -25.37 11.26 11.95
CA LEU A 14 -24.60 11.41 10.71
C LEU A 14 -24.48 10.08 9.95
N LEU A 15 -24.31 8.97 10.65
CA LEU A 15 -24.29 7.63 10.06
C LEU A 15 -25.63 7.25 9.44
N SER A 16 -26.75 7.56 10.09
CA SER A 16 -28.09 7.34 9.53
C SER A 16 -28.28 8.13 8.23
N LEU A 17 -27.94 9.42 8.24
CA LEU A 17 -28.02 10.27 7.03
C LEU A 17 -27.07 9.79 5.92
N LEU A 18 -25.87 9.36 6.28
CA LEU A 18 -24.90 8.81 5.34
C LEU A 18 -25.44 7.58 4.62
N ARG A 19 -26.16 6.69 5.33
CA ARG A 19 -26.83 5.51 4.74
C ARG A 19 -27.90 5.89 3.72
N GLU A 20 -28.53 7.04 3.90
CA GLU A 20 -29.53 7.60 2.99
C GLU A 20 -28.89 8.38 1.82
N ASN A 21 -27.59 8.20 1.56
CA ASN A 21 -26.81 8.88 0.51
C ASN A 21 -26.66 10.39 0.71
N ASN A 22 -26.79 10.90 1.93
CA ASN A 22 -26.58 12.31 2.21
C ASN A 22 -25.07 12.65 2.14
N SER A 23 -24.67 13.35 1.08
CA SER A 23 -23.28 13.78 0.87
C SER A 23 -22.82 14.82 1.89
N GLU A 24 -23.72 15.61 2.44
CA GLU A 24 -23.36 16.63 3.44
C GLU A 24 -23.00 15.98 4.79
N ALA A 25 -23.71 14.93 5.18
CA ALA A 25 -23.34 14.12 6.33
C ALA A 25 -21.93 13.50 6.17
N PHE A 26 -21.57 13.07 4.95
CA PHE A 26 -20.21 12.61 4.65
C PHE A 26 -19.18 13.73 4.81
N ASN A 27 -19.44 14.93 4.30
CA ASN A 27 -18.54 16.08 4.42
C ASN A 27 -18.28 16.43 5.89
N VAL A 28 -19.32 16.41 6.73
CA VAL A 28 -19.19 16.65 8.17
C VAL A 28 -18.34 15.57 8.84
N ILE A 29 -18.59 14.30 8.53
CA ILE A 29 -17.78 13.17 9.05
C ILE A 29 -16.32 13.33 8.62
N TYR A 30 -16.07 13.65 7.36
CA TYR A 30 -14.73 13.86 6.82
C TYR A 30 -14.01 14.99 7.56
N ALA A 31 -14.61 16.18 7.63
CA ALA A 31 -14.04 17.34 8.31
C ALA A 31 -13.76 17.06 9.80
N ARG A 32 -14.68 16.36 10.49
CA ARG A 32 -14.58 16.04 11.91
C ARG A 32 -13.40 15.12 12.24
N TYR A 33 -13.11 14.16 11.37
CA TYR A 33 -12.15 13.09 11.68
C TYR A 33 -10.82 13.19 10.93
N ARG A 34 -10.79 13.87 9.78
CA ARG A 34 -9.62 13.98 8.90
C ARG A 34 -8.36 14.35 9.66
N GLU A 35 -8.35 15.47 10.37
CA GLU A 35 -7.13 16.03 10.96
C GLU A 35 -6.50 15.06 11.98
N ARG A 36 -7.33 14.48 12.85
CA ARG A 36 -6.88 13.54 13.87
C ARG A 36 -6.36 12.23 13.28
N LEU A 37 -7.04 11.70 12.27
CA LEU A 37 -6.63 10.46 11.60
C LEU A 37 -5.38 10.65 10.74
N TYR A 38 -5.30 11.77 10.03
CA TYR A 38 -4.13 12.18 9.25
C TYR A 38 -2.90 12.37 10.16
N GLY A 39 -3.06 13.11 11.27
CA GLY A 39 -1.97 13.33 12.24
C GLY A 39 -1.45 12.02 12.83
N TYR A 40 -2.33 11.04 13.08
CA TYR A 40 -1.92 9.70 13.47
C TYR A 40 -1.11 9.00 12.37
N LEU A 41 -1.60 9.00 11.12
CA LEU A 41 -0.91 8.36 9.99
C LEU A 41 0.48 8.94 9.80
N VAL A 42 0.60 10.26 9.67
CA VAL A 42 1.90 10.95 9.49
C VAL A 42 2.88 10.59 10.59
N LYS A 43 2.43 10.54 11.85
CA LYS A 43 3.28 10.16 12.99
C LYS A 43 3.80 8.72 12.90
N VAL A 44 2.99 7.80 12.39
CA VAL A 44 3.31 6.37 12.35
C VAL A 44 4.12 6.00 11.10
N ILE A 45 3.73 6.49 9.93
CA ILE A 45 4.34 6.07 8.65
C ILE A 45 5.42 7.03 8.15
N LYS A 46 5.45 8.29 8.63
CA LYS A 46 6.43 9.33 8.26
C LYS A 46 6.50 9.65 6.76
N ASP A 47 5.42 9.37 6.03
CA ASP A 47 5.23 9.69 4.62
C ASP A 47 3.90 10.44 4.51
N THR A 48 3.96 11.73 4.19
CA THR A 48 2.77 12.59 4.14
C THR A 48 1.91 12.32 2.91
N ALA A 49 2.53 11.93 1.79
CA ALA A 49 1.79 11.63 0.56
C ALA A 49 0.99 10.35 0.74
N GLU A 50 1.63 9.29 1.24
CA GLU A 50 0.93 8.04 1.51
C GLU A 50 -0.10 8.20 2.65
N ALA A 51 0.16 9.06 3.64
CA ALA A 51 -0.81 9.31 4.71
C ALA A 51 -2.10 9.92 4.15
N GLU A 52 -1.99 10.80 3.17
CA GLU A 52 -3.13 11.38 2.45
C GLU A 52 -3.87 10.32 1.64
N ASP A 53 -3.15 9.49 0.88
CA ASP A 53 -3.73 8.42 0.05
C ASP A 53 -4.49 7.38 0.90
N ILE A 54 -3.89 6.89 1.98
CA ILE A 54 -4.53 5.95 2.91
C ILE A 54 -5.81 6.57 3.50
N LEU A 55 -5.75 7.84 3.88
CA LEU A 55 -6.91 8.53 4.44
C LEU A 55 -8.03 8.65 3.40
N GLN A 56 -7.68 9.02 2.18
CA GLN A 56 -8.62 9.09 1.06
C GLN A 56 -9.24 7.72 0.77
N GLU A 57 -8.46 6.64 0.72
CA GLU A 57 -8.96 5.27 0.55
C GLU A 57 -9.98 4.90 1.63
N VAL A 58 -9.71 5.24 2.89
CA VAL A 58 -10.61 4.94 4.01
C VAL A 58 -11.94 5.68 3.86
N PHE A 59 -11.93 6.96 3.51
CA PHE A 59 -13.16 7.72 3.33
C PHE A 59 -13.93 7.33 2.05
N VAL A 60 -13.22 7.03 0.96
CA VAL A 60 -13.84 6.45 -0.26
C VAL A 60 -14.51 5.11 0.06
N SER A 61 -13.85 4.27 0.86
CA SER A 61 -14.40 2.98 1.31
C SER A 61 -15.63 3.17 2.20
N LEU A 62 -15.58 4.12 3.14
CA LEU A 62 -16.73 4.50 3.97
C LEU A 62 -17.93 4.89 3.09
N TRP A 63 -17.74 5.76 2.11
CA TRP A 63 -18.81 6.16 1.19
C TRP A 63 -19.33 4.97 0.40
N LYS A 64 -18.46 4.17 -0.22
CA LYS A 64 -18.86 3.01 -1.04
C LYS A 64 -19.67 2.00 -0.25
N ARG A 65 -19.33 1.78 1.02
CA ARG A 65 -19.97 0.79 1.90
C ARG A 65 -21.05 1.37 2.81
N ARG A 66 -21.47 2.62 2.57
CA ARG A 66 -22.37 3.37 3.45
C ARG A 66 -23.67 2.65 3.78
N SER A 67 -24.22 1.87 2.86
CA SER A 67 -25.43 1.06 3.07
C SER A 67 -25.27 0.01 4.16
N ASP A 68 -24.06 -0.53 4.35
CA ASP A 68 -23.84 -1.73 5.16
C ASP A 68 -23.30 -1.41 6.57
N LEU A 69 -23.31 -0.15 6.96
CA LEU A 69 -22.68 0.34 8.19
C LEU A 69 -23.53 0.12 9.47
N HIS A 70 -24.51 -0.78 9.45
CA HIS A 70 -25.48 -1.00 10.54
C HIS A 70 -24.86 -1.43 11.87
N HIS A 71 -23.68 -2.03 11.83
CA HIS A 71 -22.97 -2.62 12.97
C HIS A 71 -21.95 -1.67 13.61
N ILE A 72 -21.85 -0.42 13.15
CA ILE A 72 -20.89 0.54 13.70
C ILE A 72 -21.45 1.16 14.98
N GLU A 73 -20.90 0.77 16.12
CA GLU A 73 -21.20 1.35 17.44
C GLU A 73 -20.49 2.71 17.63
N SER A 74 -19.27 2.83 17.12
CA SER A 74 -18.47 4.06 17.18
C SER A 74 -17.78 4.33 15.86
N LEU A 75 -18.17 5.45 15.23
CA LEU A 75 -17.61 5.88 13.96
C LEU A 75 -16.11 6.16 14.08
N TYR A 76 -15.69 6.81 15.18
CA TYR A 76 -14.27 7.04 15.43
C TYR A 76 -13.47 5.73 15.53
N THR A 77 -13.94 4.76 16.30
CA THR A 77 -13.23 3.47 16.45
C THR A 77 -13.13 2.72 15.13
N TYR A 78 -14.20 2.73 14.34
CA TYR A 78 -14.21 2.14 13.00
C TYR A 78 -13.18 2.81 12.09
N LEU A 79 -13.24 4.13 11.94
CA LEU A 79 -12.32 4.87 11.06
C LEU A 79 -10.87 4.74 11.52
N PHE A 80 -10.63 4.81 12.83
CA PHE A 80 -9.30 4.64 13.41
C PHE A 80 -8.73 3.25 13.10
N SER A 81 -9.56 2.21 13.17
CA SER A 81 -9.14 0.84 12.83
C SER A 81 -8.77 0.71 11.35
N CYS A 82 -9.53 1.34 10.46
CA CYS A 82 -9.25 1.36 9.03
C CYS A 82 -7.93 2.06 8.71
N VAL A 83 -7.69 3.27 9.23
CA VAL A 83 -6.42 3.97 8.98
C VAL A 83 -5.23 3.26 9.62
N ARG A 84 -5.40 2.69 10.82
CA ARG A 84 -4.36 1.90 11.48
C ARG A 84 -3.98 0.69 10.64
N TYR A 85 -4.96 -0.01 10.06
CA TYR A 85 -4.70 -1.12 9.16
C TYR A 85 -3.95 -0.66 7.88
N GLY A 86 -4.39 0.45 7.27
CA GLY A 86 -3.72 1.04 6.11
C GLY A 86 -2.25 1.38 6.40
N GLY A 87 -1.99 2.04 7.54
CA GLY A 87 -0.64 2.37 7.99
C GLY A 87 0.24 1.14 8.21
N PHE A 88 -0.27 0.09 8.86
CA PHE A 88 0.49 -1.15 9.01
C PHE A 88 0.75 -1.85 7.68
N ARG A 89 -0.22 -1.84 6.76
CA ARG A 89 -0.05 -2.40 5.43
C ARG A 89 1.09 -1.70 4.70
N TYR A 90 1.11 -0.36 4.72
CA TYR A 90 2.20 0.42 4.15
C TYR A 90 3.55 0.11 4.81
N MET A 91 3.65 0.17 6.14
CA MET A 91 4.91 -0.12 6.83
C MET A 91 5.43 -1.53 6.54
N ARG A 92 4.53 -2.52 6.43
CA ARG A 92 4.88 -3.89 6.06
C ARG A 92 5.40 -3.98 4.62
N ASN A 93 4.85 -3.17 3.71
CA ASN A 93 5.33 -3.08 2.32
C ASN A 93 6.69 -2.39 2.27
N GLU A 94 6.86 -1.30 3.00
CA GLU A 94 8.11 -0.54 3.00
C GLU A 94 9.27 -1.33 3.62
N ALA A 95 9.03 -2.07 4.71
CA ALA A 95 10.00 -2.99 5.27
C ALA A 95 10.45 -4.06 4.25
N ARG A 96 9.52 -4.58 3.43
CA ARG A 96 9.83 -5.54 2.36
C ARG A 96 10.62 -4.91 1.22
N LYS A 97 10.29 -3.68 0.82
CA LYS A 97 11.07 -2.90 -0.16
C LYS A 97 12.47 -2.64 0.36
N HIS A 98 12.63 -2.25 1.63
CA HIS A 98 13.93 -2.03 2.26
C HIS A 98 14.79 -3.29 2.28
N HIS A 99 14.24 -4.43 2.74
CA HIS A 99 14.97 -5.71 2.70
C HIS A 99 15.39 -6.11 1.29
N PHE A 100 14.56 -5.82 0.29
CA PHE A 100 14.92 -6.03 -1.10
C PHE A 100 16.03 -5.10 -1.57
N ARG A 101 15.91 -3.78 -1.35
CA ARG A 101 16.94 -2.80 -1.70
C ARG A 101 18.27 -3.16 -1.05
N ALA A 102 18.27 -3.60 0.21
CA ALA A 102 19.46 -4.08 0.88
C ALA A 102 20.04 -5.34 0.22
N SER A 103 19.19 -6.29 -0.18
CA SER A 103 19.62 -7.48 -0.92
C SER A 103 20.15 -7.14 -2.31
N TRP A 104 19.52 -6.16 -2.99
CA TRP A 104 19.95 -5.67 -4.29
C TRP A 104 21.28 -4.92 -4.17
N ARG A 105 21.42 -3.97 -3.26
CA ARG A 105 22.72 -3.29 -3.00
C ARG A 105 23.84 -4.28 -2.66
N LEU A 106 23.55 -5.30 -1.85
CA LEU A 106 24.52 -6.37 -1.56
C LEU A 106 24.96 -7.13 -2.81
N LEU A 107 24.06 -7.33 -3.77
CA LEU A 107 24.36 -8.00 -5.03
C LEU A 107 25.01 -7.06 -6.06
N PHE A 108 24.59 -5.79 -6.13
CA PHE A 108 24.81 -4.85 -7.24
C PHE A 108 25.79 -3.71 -6.93
N GLY A 109 26.21 -3.51 -5.68
CA GLY A 109 27.00 -2.34 -5.27
C GLY A 109 26.17 -1.06 -5.15
N GLU A 110 26.81 0.02 -4.70
CA GLU A 110 26.24 1.37 -4.69
C GLU A 110 26.57 2.05 -6.03
N GLU A 111 25.57 2.25 -6.89
CA GLU A 111 25.65 3.27 -7.93
C GLU A 111 24.74 4.43 -7.50
N ASP A 112 25.38 5.40 -6.86
CA ASP A 112 24.88 6.77 -6.78
C ASP A 112 25.10 7.43 -8.14
N ASP A 113 24.01 7.70 -8.89
CA ASP A 113 23.93 8.97 -9.61
C ASP A 113 22.47 9.36 -9.88
N LEU A 114 22.05 10.45 -9.24
CA LEU A 114 20.69 10.98 -9.16
C LEU A 114 20.62 12.27 -9.99
N PHE A 115 20.69 12.17 -11.33
CA PHE A 115 20.27 13.31 -12.17
C PHE A 115 19.86 12.98 -13.62
N GLU A 116 20.29 11.86 -14.22
CA GLU A 116 19.89 11.47 -15.60
C GLU A 116 18.62 10.60 -15.70
N GLN A 117 17.85 10.47 -14.61
CA GLN A 117 17.06 9.26 -14.37
C GLN A 117 15.69 9.14 -15.07
N GLN A 118 15.07 10.18 -15.64
CA GLN A 118 13.66 10.03 -16.04
C GLN A 118 13.45 9.37 -17.42
N LEU A 119 14.27 9.70 -18.42
CA LEU A 119 14.27 8.99 -19.72
C LEU A 119 14.98 7.64 -19.62
N ALA A 120 15.99 7.53 -18.75
CA ALA A 120 16.68 6.28 -18.45
C ALA A 120 15.79 5.28 -17.70
N ALA A 121 14.88 5.73 -16.83
CA ALA A 121 14.01 4.85 -16.03
C ALA A 121 13.02 4.04 -16.87
N ASP A 122 12.47 4.62 -17.94
CA ASP A 122 11.53 3.92 -18.83
C ASP A 122 12.24 2.86 -19.67
N GLU A 123 13.41 3.18 -20.21
CA GLU A 123 14.23 2.22 -20.95
C GLU A 123 14.77 1.12 -20.01
N LEU A 124 15.25 1.48 -18.83
CA LEU A 124 15.67 0.54 -17.80
C LEU A 124 14.52 -0.37 -17.36
N SER A 125 13.31 0.18 -17.20
CA SER A 125 12.12 -0.62 -16.90
C SER A 125 11.77 -1.58 -18.03
N ARG A 126 11.92 -1.18 -19.31
CA ARG A 126 11.73 -2.10 -20.45
C ARG A 126 12.76 -3.21 -20.45
N ILE A 127 14.04 -2.89 -20.24
CA ILE A 127 15.12 -3.88 -20.18
C ILE A 127 14.90 -4.84 -19.01
N LEU A 128 14.59 -4.33 -17.83
CA LEU A 128 14.28 -5.14 -16.64
C LEU A 128 13.12 -6.09 -16.91
N ASN A 129 12.01 -5.61 -17.48
CA ASN A 129 10.86 -6.47 -17.80
C ASN A 129 11.24 -7.58 -18.80
N ARG A 130 12.02 -7.25 -19.84
CA ARG A 130 12.52 -8.25 -20.80
C ARG A 130 13.39 -9.32 -20.13
N GLU A 131 14.26 -8.92 -19.20
CA GLU A 131 15.11 -9.88 -18.49
C GLU A 131 14.33 -10.71 -17.46
N VAL A 132 13.32 -10.13 -16.82
CA VAL A 132 12.38 -10.87 -15.96
C VAL A 132 11.62 -11.93 -16.77
N ASP A 133 11.23 -11.63 -18.00
CA ASP A 133 10.55 -12.59 -18.87
C ASP A 133 11.43 -13.78 -19.27
N LYS A 134 12.76 -13.61 -19.30
CA LYS A 134 13.73 -14.69 -19.55
C LYS A 134 14.00 -15.57 -18.34
N LEU A 135 13.55 -15.19 -17.13
CA LEU A 135 13.72 -16.02 -15.94
C LEU A 135 12.97 -17.35 -16.07
N PRO A 136 13.51 -18.45 -15.52
CA PRO A 136 12.80 -19.72 -15.43
C PRO A 136 11.42 -19.55 -14.77
N LEU A 137 10.41 -20.27 -15.27
CA LEU A 137 9.00 -20.01 -14.95
C LEU A 137 8.69 -19.91 -13.45
N LYS A 138 9.19 -20.83 -12.62
CA LYS A 138 9.01 -20.79 -11.16
C LYS A 138 9.70 -19.60 -10.49
N MET A 139 10.88 -19.21 -11.00
CA MET A 139 11.64 -18.07 -10.50
C MET A 139 10.96 -16.76 -10.85
N ARG A 140 10.52 -16.63 -12.12
CA ARG A 140 9.72 -15.49 -12.61
C ARG A 140 8.44 -15.33 -11.82
N GLN A 141 7.70 -16.42 -11.62
CA GLN A 141 6.44 -16.40 -10.87
C GLN A 141 6.62 -15.93 -9.44
N VAL A 142 7.61 -16.49 -8.71
CA VAL A 142 7.95 -16.03 -7.35
C VAL A 142 8.35 -14.55 -7.34
N PHE A 143 9.17 -14.12 -8.31
CA PHE A 143 9.60 -12.73 -8.43
C PHE A 143 8.41 -11.78 -8.68
N ILE A 144 7.51 -12.10 -9.61
CA ILE A 144 6.32 -11.31 -9.91
C ILE A 144 5.39 -11.22 -8.71
N LEU A 145 5.08 -12.34 -8.05
CA LEU A 145 4.24 -12.35 -6.84
C LEU A 145 4.84 -11.49 -5.73
N SER A 146 6.16 -11.48 -5.61
CA SER A 146 6.85 -10.63 -4.64
C SER A 146 6.84 -9.14 -5.03
N ARG A 147 6.88 -8.81 -6.32
CA ARG A 147 7.15 -7.43 -6.81
C ARG A 147 5.92 -6.69 -7.32
N LYS A 148 5.03 -7.36 -8.04
CA LYS A 148 3.79 -6.78 -8.57
C LYS A 148 2.63 -6.96 -7.61
N GLU A 149 2.53 -8.13 -6.98
CA GLU A 149 1.45 -8.44 -6.04
C GLU A 149 1.82 -8.16 -4.59
N GLU A 150 3.07 -7.71 -4.34
CA GLU A 150 3.59 -7.39 -3.00
C GLU A 150 3.24 -8.47 -1.96
N LEU A 151 3.39 -9.75 -2.31
CA LEU A 151 3.19 -10.85 -1.38
C LEU A 151 4.46 -11.11 -0.56
N SER A 152 4.29 -11.44 0.72
CA SER A 152 5.37 -11.87 1.60
C SER A 152 5.85 -13.27 1.20
N HIS A 153 7.06 -13.66 1.61
CA HIS A 153 7.57 -14.99 1.30
C HIS A 153 6.62 -16.10 1.79
N ARG A 154 5.98 -15.88 2.94
CA ARG A 154 4.99 -16.80 3.52
C ARG A 154 3.71 -16.86 2.69
N GLU A 155 3.18 -15.72 2.25
CA GLU A 155 2.00 -15.67 1.36
C GLU A 155 2.30 -16.35 0.00
N ILE A 156 3.50 -16.16 -0.56
CA ILE A 156 3.95 -16.82 -1.79
C ILE A 156 4.11 -18.33 -1.58
N SER A 157 4.71 -18.73 -0.46
CA SER A 157 4.91 -20.12 -0.03
C SER A 157 3.58 -20.87 0.04
N HIS A 158 2.58 -20.27 0.70
CA HIS A 158 1.22 -20.80 0.72
C HIS A 158 0.57 -20.82 -0.67
N LYS A 159 0.68 -19.73 -1.45
CA LYS A 159 0.05 -19.61 -2.77
C LYS A 159 0.60 -20.60 -3.80
N LEU A 160 1.90 -20.88 -3.76
CA LEU A 160 2.58 -21.77 -4.69
C LEU A 160 2.83 -23.18 -4.12
N ASN A 161 2.43 -23.42 -2.87
CA ASN A 161 2.66 -24.66 -2.13
C ASN A 161 4.15 -25.10 -2.15
N ILE A 162 5.05 -24.18 -1.79
CA ILE A 162 6.50 -24.40 -1.69
C ILE A 162 7.03 -23.82 -0.38
N SER A 163 8.20 -24.27 0.10
CA SER A 163 8.74 -23.74 1.36
C SER A 163 9.17 -22.26 1.28
N ASP A 164 9.09 -21.52 2.39
CA ASP A 164 9.63 -20.16 2.53
C ASP A 164 11.12 -20.08 2.14
N LYS A 165 11.90 -21.13 2.44
CA LYS A 165 13.31 -21.25 2.04
C LYS A 165 13.44 -21.31 0.52
N THR A 166 12.56 -22.05 -0.15
CA THR A 166 12.51 -22.12 -1.62
C THR A 166 12.16 -20.76 -2.21
N VAL A 167 11.17 -20.06 -1.66
CA VAL A 167 10.80 -18.70 -2.09
C VAL A 167 12.00 -17.75 -2.00
N LYS A 168 12.67 -17.71 -0.84
CA LYS A 168 13.86 -16.88 -0.63
C LYS A 168 14.97 -17.22 -1.63
N LYS A 169 15.22 -18.51 -1.87
CA LYS A 169 16.23 -18.97 -2.85
C LYS A 169 15.88 -18.53 -4.27
N GLN A 170 14.63 -18.68 -4.69
CA GLN A 170 14.18 -18.26 -6.02
C GLN A 170 14.31 -16.75 -6.20
N ILE A 171 13.93 -15.94 -5.19
CA ILE A 171 14.13 -14.49 -5.23
C ILE A 171 15.61 -14.17 -5.40
N ASN A 172 16.49 -14.70 -4.53
CA ASN A 172 17.93 -14.44 -4.61
C ASN A 172 18.53 -14.82 -5.96
N ASN A 173 18.13 -15.96 -6.52
CA ASN A 173 18.59 -16.38 -7.84
C ASN A 173 18.09 -15.45 -8.95
N ALA A 174 16.85 -14.95 -8.86
CA ALA A 174 16.33 -13.94 -9.78
C ALA A 174 17.18 -12.67 -9.72
N LEU A 175 17.52 -12.20 -8.51
CA LEU A 175 18.35 -10.99 -8.35
C LEU A 175 19.73 -11.18 -8.97
N LYS A 176 20.36 -12.34 -8.73
CA LYS A 176 21.67 -12.68 -9.33
C LYS A 176 21.62 -12.71 -10.85
N TYR A 177 20.57 -13.31 -11.42
CA TYR A 177 20.39 -13.35 -12.86
C TYR A 177 20.24 -11.94 -13.44
N LEU A 178 19.35 -11.13 -12.85
CA LEU A 178 19.10 -9.77 -13.31
C LEU A 178 20.35 -8.90 -13.18
N HIS A 179 21.17 -9.12 -12.14
CA HIS A 179 22.48 -8.48 -12.02
C HIS A 179 23.38 -8.74 -13.19
N LEU A 180 23.60 -10.01 -13.49
CA LEU A 180 24.50 -10.40 -14.56
C LEU A 180 24.05 -9.84 -15.91
N LYS A 181 22.76 -9.54 -16.09
CA LYS A 181 22.19 -9.07 -17.36
C LYS A 181 22.06 -7.57 -17.47
N LEU A 182 21.96 -6.86 -16.35
CA LEU A 182 21.84 -5.40 -16.32
C LEU A 182 23.22 -4.71 -16.21
N ASN A 183 24.23 -5.42 -15.73
CA ASN A 183 25.60 -4.92 -15.58
C ASN A 183 26.56 -5.49 -16.66
N ALA A 184 26.05 -6.13 -17.72
CA ALA A 184 26.82 -6.69 -18.83
C ALA A 184 26.52 -5.95 -20.12
#